data_AF-A0A9P0A143-F1
#
_entry.id   AF-A0A9P0A143-F1
#
_cell.length_a   1.000
_cell.length_b   1.000
_cell.length_c   1.000
_cell.angle_alpha   90.00
_cell.angle_beta   90.00
_cell.angle_gamma   90.00
#
_symmetry.space_group_name_H-M   'P 1'
#
loop_
_entity.id
_entity.type
_entity.pdbx_description
1 polymer ?
#
loop_
_entity_poly.entity_id
_entity_poly.type
_entity_poly.pdbx_seq_one_letter_code
_entity_poly.pdbx_strand_id
1 'polypeptide(L)'
;MHSSRGNPTPQRNDSILAESIFVQDICVQEIKPQESFDVNLAMVDSLASEVYDQLLVDDNTLDGKLILPEVGYYSTAQLGIRLLDVKSKLQLQSLSNEEREYLKALRDIEFHVPQPFYEFYRSIGSVTDKMGKETYPSVADLPTQRAGGRGGNHSPAFTQQTHNLFEEVPC
;
A
#
# COMPACT_ATOMS: atom_id res chain seq x y z
N MET A 1 -46.62 28.39 -20.46
CA MET A 1 -46.04 27.11 -20.01
C MET A 1 -45.16 27.39 -18.80
N HIS A 2 -45.59 27.00 -17.59
CA HIS A 2 -44.83 27.19 -16.35
C HIS A 2 -44.63 25.82 -15.70
N SER A 3 -43.36 25.41 -15.57
CA SER A 3 -42.94 24.16 -14.94
C SER A 3 -42.60 24.43 -13.48
N SER A 4 -43.37 23.88 -12.55
CA SER A 4 -43.13 23.95 -11.10
C SER A 4 -41.90 23.12 -10.72
N ARG A 5 -40.86 23.77 -10.19
CA ARG A 5 -39.74 23.10 -9.51
C ARG A 5 -40.26 22.59 -8.15
N GLY A 6 -40.26 21.27 -7.95
CA GLY A 6 -40.57 20.66 -6.66
C GLY A 6 -39.46 20.94 -5.65
N ASN A 7 -39.82 21.41 -4.46
CA ASN A 7 -38.89 21.55 -3.34
C ASN A 7 -38.44 20.16 -2.85
N PRO A 8 -37.17 19.98 -2.44
CA PRO A 8 -36.72 18.74 -1.83
C PRO A 8 -37.43 18.54 -0.48
N THR A 9 -37.95 17.33 -0.27
CA THR A 9 -38.64 16.93 0.97
C THR A 9 -37.66 16.99 2.15
N PRO A 10 -38.01 17.60 3.29
CA PRO A 10 -37.14 17.62 4.46
C PRO A 10 -36.91 16.19 4.96
N GLN A 11 -35.63 15.78 5.10
CA GLN A 11 -35.28 14.54 5.79
C GLN A 11 -35.64 14.70 7.27
N ARG A 12 -36.63 13.94 7.73
CA ARG A 12 -36.91 13.78 9.16
C ARG A 12 -35.74 13.01 9.78
N ASN A 13 -34.99 13.67 10.66
CA ASN A 13 -34.02 13.04 11.56
C ASN A 13 -34.71 12.47 12.82
N ASP A 14 -35.95 12.00 12.69
CA ASP A 14 -36.64 11.32 13.78
C ASP A 14 -36.11 9.88 13.86
N SER A 15 -35.74 9.43 15.06
CA SER A 15 -35.21 8.08 15.26
C SER A 15 -36.24 7.04 14.82
N ILE A 16 -35.89 6.25 13.79
CA ILE A 16 -36.70 5.16 13.24
C ILE A 16 -37.03 4.11 14.33
N LEU A 17 -36.28 4.11 15.43
CA LEU A 17 -36.46 3.24 16.59
C LEU A 17 -37.69 3.61 17.44
N ALA A 18 -38.21 4.83 17.34
CA ALA A 18 -39.35 5.27 18.16
C ALA A 18 -40.70 4.74 17.65
N GLU A 19 -40.82 4.41 16.36
CA GLU A 19 -42.06 3.90 15.73
C GLU A 19 -42.05 2.39 15.45
N SER A 20 -40.92 1.70 15.64
CA SER A 20 -40.70 0.32 15.16
C SER A 20 -40.91 -0.78 16.21
N ILE A 21 -41.54 -0.49 17.35
CA ILE A 21 -41.71 -1.42 18.48
C ILE A 21 -42.48 -2.72 18.10
N PHE A 22 -43.21 -2.74 16.98
CA PHE A 22 -43.97 -3.92 16.53
C PHE A 22 -43.70 -4.36 15.08
N VAL A 23 -42.64 -3.88 14.44
CA VAL A 23 -42.25 -4.43 13.12
C VAL A 23 -41.44 -5.71 13.35
N GLN A 24 -42.14 -6.85 13.35
CA GLN A 24 -41.49 -8.14 13.11
C GLN A 24 -40.87 -8.06 11.70
N ASP A 25 -39.59 -8.41 11.58
CA ASP A 25 -38.74 -8.38 10.37
C ASP A 25 -37.84 -7.15 10.15
N ILE A 26 -37.33 -6.53 11.22
CA ILE A 26 -36.13 -5.69 11.11
C ILE A 26 -34.90 -6.54 11.43
N CYS A 27 -34.14 -6.92 10.41
CA CYS A 27 -32.77 -7.42 10.58
C CYS A 27 -31.84 -6.23 10.79
N VAL A 28 -31.43 -5.98 12.04
CA VAL A 28 -30.33 -5.06 12.33
C VAL A 28 -29.03 -5.78 11.99
N GLN A 29 -28.36 -5.34 10.94
CA GLN A 29 -27.00 -5.80 10.64
C GLN A 29 -26.01 -4.91 11.39
N GLU A 30 -25.12 -5.51 12.16
CA GLU A 30 -24.04 -4.80 12.84
C GLU A 30 -23.12 -4.16 11.77
N ILE A 31 -23.08 -2.82 11.73
CA ILE A 31 -22.10 -2.10 10.93
C ILE A 31 -20.82 -2.06 11.75
N LYS A 32 -19.82 -2.86 11.40
CA LYS A 32 -18.47 -2.74 11.96
C LYS A 32 -17.77 -1.56 11.30
N PRO A 33 -17.52 -0.44 12.01
CA PRO A 33 -16.78 0.67 11.42
C PRO A 33 -15.36 0.18 11.11
N GLN A 34 -15.00 0.20 9.84
CA GLN A 34 -13.63 -0.07 9.40
C GLN A 34 -12.80 1.18 9.66
N GLU A 35 -11.70 1.02 10.38
CA GLU A 35 -10.75 2.11 10.60
C GLU A 35 -9.50 1.86 9.76
N SER A 36 -9.16 2.86 8.96
CA SER A 36 -7.94 2.91 8.17
C SER A 36 -6.94 3.86 8.81
N PHE A 37 -5.65 3.55 8.70
CA PHE A 37 -4.57 4.45 9.07
C PHE A 37 -3.52 4.56 7.96
N ASP A 38 -2.86 5.70 7.87
CA ASP A 38 -1.75 5.90 6.93
C ASP A 38 -0.45 5.37 7.54
N VAL A 39 0.23 4.50 6.81
CA VAL A 39 1.50 3.92 7.24
C VAL A 39 2.62 4.92 7.01
N ASN A 40 3.46 5.14 8.02
CA ASN A 40 4.69 5.92 7.83
C ASN A 40 5.75 5.05 7.14
N LEU A 41 6.01 5.33 5.87
CA LEU A 41 6.96 4.60 5.03
C LEU A 41 8.32 5.31 4.89
N ALA A 42 8.49 6.50 5.47
CA ALA A 42 9.70 7.32 5.33
C ALA A 42 10.93 6.72 6.04
N MET A 43 10.73 5.73 6.92
CA MET A 43 11.82 5.00 7.60
C MET A 43 12.72 4.21 6.63
N VAL A 44 12.25 3.88 5.42
CA VAL A 44 13.00 3.04 4.47
C VAL A 44 14.33 3.68 4.08
N ASP A 45 14.39 5.00 3.91
CA ASP A 45 15.61 5.71 3.51
C ASP A 45 16.68 5.66 4.62
N SER A 46 16.25 5.84 5.86
CA SER A 46 17.13 5.73 7.03
C SER A 46 17.64 4.31 7.20
N LEU A 47 16.76 3.31 7.03
CA LEU A 47 17.13 1.90 7.07
C LEU A 47 18.09 1.51 5.95
N ALA A 48 17.95 2.11 4.75
CA ALA A 48 18.87 1.87 3.65
C ALA A 48 20.29 2.34 3.98
N SER A 49 20.42 3.51 4.60
CA SER A 49 21.72 3.99 5.08
C SER A 49 22.31 3.06 6.14
N GLU A 50 21.51 2.65 7.13
CA GLU A 50 21.95 1.75 8.19
C GLU A 50 22.39 0.38 7.65
N VAL A 51 21.60 -0.23 6.76
CA VAL A 51 21.92 -1.52 6.14
C VAL A 51 23.18 -1.41 5.27
N TYR A 52 23.34 -0.32 4.53
CA TYR A 52 24.53 -0.09 3.71
C TYR A 52 25.79 0.01 4.58
N ASP A 53 25.73 0.77 5.67
CA ASP A 53 26.84 0.90 6.61
C ASP A 53 27.20 -0.45 7.25
N GLN A 54 26.19 -1.27 7.61
CA GLN A 54 26.43 -2.62 8.13
C GLN A 54 27.08 -3.54 7.09
N LEU A 55 26.63 -3.49 5.84
CA LEU A 55 27.23 -4.29 4.75
C LEU A 55 28.66 -3.86 4.43
N LEU A 56 28.99 -2.57 4.56
CA LEU A 56 30.35 -2.06 4.37
C LEU A 56 31.33 -2.61 5.41
N VAL A 57 30.87 -2.80 6.66
CA VAL A 57 31.69 -3.40 7.72
C VAL A 57 32.06 -4.85 7.37
N ASP A 58 31.15 -5.58 6.72
CA ASP A 58 31.35 -6.97 6.34
C ASP A 58 32.15 -7.14 5.03
N ASP A 59 31.95 -6.27 4.04
CA ASP A 59 32.66 -6.28 2.75
C ASP A 59 33.23 -4.90 2.39
N ASN A 60 34.54 -4.71 2.62
CA ASN A 60 35.27 -3.50 2.26
C ASN A 60 35.33 -3.22 0.74
N THR A 61 34.91 -4.16 -0.11
CA THR A 61 34.83 -3.99 -1.57
C THR A 61 33.41 -3.67 -2.07
N LEU A 62 32.45 -3.49 -1.14
CA LEU A 62 31.05 -3.26 -1.47
C LEU A 62 30.83 -2.01 -2.32
N ASP A 63 31.53 -0.90 -2.04
CA ASP A 63 31.41 0.36 -2.80
C ASP A 63 31.66 0.20 -4.31
N GLY A 64 32.40 -0.84 -4.72
CA GLY A 64 32.64 -1.16 -6.13
C GLY A 64 31.57 -2.05 -6.78
N LYS A 65 30.62 -2.56 -5.98
CA LYS A 65 29.59 -3.53 -6.40
C LYS A 65 28.16 -3.01 -6.22
N LEU A 66 27.94 -2.18 -5.20
CA LEU A 66 26.63 -1.69 -4.79
C LEU A 66 26.83 -0.32 -4.15
N ILE A 67 26.06 0.67 -4.61
CA ILE A 67 26.08 2.01 -4.01
C ILE A 67 24.83 2.24 -3.15
N LEU A 68 24.92 3.13 -2.15
CA LEU A 68 23.80 3.43 -1.24
C LEU A 68 22.46 3.74 -1.96
N PRO A 69 22.42 4.57 -3.04
CA PRO A 69 21.19 4.80 -3.77
C PRO A 69 20.55 3.52 -4.34
N GLU A 70 21.35 2.53 -4.73
CA GLU A 70 20.83 1.25 -5.22
C GLU A 70 20.18 0.45 -4.09
N VAL A 71 20.74 0.49 -2.87
CA VAL A 71 20.10 -0.13 -1.69
C VAL A 71 18.74 0.49 -1.42
N GLY A 72 18.64 1.82 -1.44
CA GLY A 72 17.36 2.53 -1.29
C GLY A 72 16.37 2.21 -2.41
N TYR A 73 16.87 2.04 -3.63
CA TYR A 73 16.07 1.63 -4.77
C TYR A 73 15.45 0.24 -4.58
N TYR A 74 16.28 -0.77 -4.28
CA TYR A 74 15.82 -2.13 -4.07
C TYR A 74 14.90 -2.27 -2.85
N SER A 75 15.17 -1.53 -1.77
CA SER A 75 14.33 -1.55 -0.58
C SER A 75 12.96 -0.91 -0.83
N THR A 76 12.89 0.12 -1.67
CA THR A 76 11.61 0.72 -2.08
C THR A 76 10.81 -0.24 -2.95
N ALA A 77 11.48 -0.98 -3.85
CA ALA A 77 10.84 -2.02 -4.65
C ALA A 77 10.27 -3.15 -3.78
N GLN A 78 11.05 -3.66 -2.83
CA GLN A 78 10.61 -4.68 -1.87
C GLN A 78 9.46 -4.18 -0.99
N LEU A 79 9.48 -2.91 -0.59
CA LEU A 79 8.36 -2.29 0.10
C LEU A 79 7.08 -2.31 -0.76
N GLY A 80 7.19 -1.97 -2.05
CA GLY A 80 6.06 -2.04 -2.99
C GLY A 80 5.47 -3.45 -3.09
N ILE A 81 6.33 -4.48 -3.17
CA ILE A 81 5.91 -5.90 -3.15
C ILE A 81 5.15 -6.21 -1.85
N ARG A 82 5.68 -5.77 -0.70
CA ARG A 82 5.04 -5.97 0.61
C ARG A 82 3.67 -5.31 0.69
N LEU A 83 3.54 -4.09 0.20
CA LEU A 83 2.27 -3.35 0.20
C LEU A 83 1.21 -4.05 -0.67
N LEU A 84 1.60 -4.61 -1.81
CA LEU A 84 0.69 -5.44 -2.63
C LEU A 84 0.26 -6.71 -1.93
N ASP A 85 1.19 -7.41 -1.26
CA ASP A 85 0.86 -8.60 -0.48
C ASP A 85 -0.17 -8.26 0.63
N VAL A 86 0.03 -7.14 1.33
CA VAL A 86 -0.94 -6.65 2.33
C VAL A 86 -2.28 -6.30 1.68
N LYS A 87 -2.29 -5.52 0.58
CA LYS A 87 -3.52 -5.18 -0.16
C LYS A 87 -4.28 -6.42 -0.60
N SER A 88 -3.58 -7.45 -1.08
CA SER A 88 -4.16 -8.73 -1.51
C SER A 88 -4.85 -9.50 -0.36
N LYS A 89 -4.28 -9.43 0.85
CA LYS A 89 -4.77 -10.14 2.04
C LYS A 89 -5.94 -9.45 2.71
N LEU A 90 -5.97 -8.13 2.68
CA LEU A 90 -7.02 -7.33 3.31
C LEU A 90 -8.37 -7.50 2.60
N GLN A 91 -8.39 -7.77 1.29
CA GLN A 91 -9.61 -7.87 0.46
C GLN A 91 -10.56 -6.66 0.55
N LEU A 92 -10.10 -5.54 1.14
CA LEU A 92 -10.85 -4.29 1.27
C LEU A 92 -10.83 -3.49 -0.04
N GLN A 93 -9.80 -3.69 -0.86
CA GLN A 93 -9.63 -3.07 -2.17
C GLN A 93 -9.33 -4.17 -3.19
N SER A 94 -9.95 -4.08 -4.38
CA SER A 94 -9.63 -4.97 -5.47
C SER A 94 -8.26 -4.63 -6.05
N LEU A 95 -7.45 -5.67 -6.28
CA LEU A 95 -6.21 -5.51 -7.02
C LEU A 95 -6.51 -5.22 -8.49
N SER A 96 -5.76 -4.29 -9.08
CA SER A 96 -5.76 -4.06 -10.52
C SER A 96 -5.27 -5.33 -11.26
N ASN A 97 -5.48 -5.41 -12.57
CA ASN A 97 -5.00 -6.55 -13.35
C ASN A 97 -3.46 -6.59 -13.37
N GLU A 98 -2.83 -5.43 -13.47
CA GLU A 98 -1.38 -5.26 -13.46
C GLU A 98 -0.79 -5.68 -12.10
N GLU A 99 -1.40 -5.27 -10.99
CA GLU A 99 -0.99 -5.67 -9.64
C GLU A 99 -1.07 -7.20 -9.44
N ARG A 100 -2.12 -7.84 -9.99
CA ARG A 100 -2.28 -9.30 -9.96
C ARG A 100 -1.23 -10.02 -10.80
N GLU A 101 -0.94 -9.54 -12.00
CA GLU A 101 0.11 -10.11 -12.85
C GLU A 101 1.47 -9.99 -12.17
N TYR A 102 1.75 -8.86 -11.54
CA TYR A 102 2.99 -8.63 -10.81
C TYR A 102 3.13 -9.59 -9.61
N LEU A 103 2.12 -9.69 -8.75
CA LEU A 103 2.14 -10.67 -7.64
C LEU A 103 2.28 -12.11 -8.12
N LYS A 104 1.69 -12.45 -9.27
CA LYS A 104 1.83 -13.78 -9.87
C LYS A 104 3.26 -14.05 -10.32
N ALA A 105 3.92 -13.09 -10.95
CA ALA A 105 5.31 -13.22 -11.40
C ALA A 105 6.28 -13.44 -10.23
N LEU A 106 5.99 -12.81 -9.08
CA LEU A 106 6.84 -12.89 -7.90
C LEU A 106 6.62 -14.12 -7.01
N ARG A 107 5.59 -14.93 -7.30
CA ARG A 107 5.17 -16.03 -6.42
C ARG A 107 6.26 -17.08 -6.21
N ASP A 108 7.07 -17.32 -7.24
CA ASP A 108 8.09 -18.37 -7.25
C ASP A 108 9.51 -17.81 -6.99
N ILE A 109 9.63 -16.52 -6.67
CA ILE A 109 10.91 -15.86 -6.42
C ILE A 109 11.16 -15.78 -4.92
N GLU A 110 12.29 -16.31 -4.48
CA GLU A 110 12.77 -16.16 -3.11
C GLU A 110 13.65 -14.91 -3.00
N PHE A 111 13.26 -13.98 -2.13
CA PHE A 111 14.01 -12.74 -1.90
C PHE A 111 14.87 -12.87 -0.64
N HIS A 112 16.17 -12.59 -0.78
CA HIS A 112 17.06 -12.42 0.36
C HIS A 112 17.03 -10.97 0.82
N VAL A 113 16.34 -10.73 1.93
CA VAL A 113 16.13 -9.39 2.49
C VAL A 113 16.98 -9.22 3.75
N PRO A 114 17.81 -8.16 3.84
CA PRO A 114 18.52 -7.83 5.07
C PRO A 114 17.57 -7.72 6.27
N GLN A 115 18.03 -8.17 7.45
CA GLN A 115 17.18 -8.28 8.63
C GLN A 115 16.45 -6.98 9.01
N PRO A 116 17.08 -5.78 8.99
CA PRO A 116 16.37 -4.54 9.34
C PRO A 116 15.19 -4.25 8.42
N PHE A 117 15.34 -4.48 7.11
CA PHE A 117 14.26 -4.36 6.15
C PHE A 117 13.17 -5.40 6.39
N TYR A 118 13.55 -6.65 6.67
CA TYR A 118 12.59 -7.71 6.94
C TYR A 118 11.71 -7.39 8.15
N GLU A 119 12.30 -6.91 9.25
CA GLU A 119 11.57 -6.51 10.45
C GLU A 119 10.63 -5.33 10.17
N PHE A 120 11.12 -4.32 9.44
CA PHE A 120 10.31 -3.19 9.02
C PHE A 120 9.12 -3.62 8.15
N TYR A 121 9.34 -4.42 7.10
CA TYR A 121 8.28 -4.90 6.22
C TYR A 121 7.26 -5.79 6.95
N ARG A 122 7.73 -6.61 7.89
CA ARG A 122 6.86 -7.46 8.72
C ARG A 122 5.93 -6.63 9.61
N SER A 123 6.37 -5.46 10.06
CA SER A 123 5.56 -4.55 10.88
C SER A 123 4.38 -3.94 10.12
N ILE A 124 4.44 -3.92 8.78
CA ILE A 124 3.37 -3.40 7.93
C ILE A 124 2.25 -4.45 7.82
N GLY A 125 1.08 -4.11 8.34
CA GLY A 125 -0.10 -4.97 8.30
C GLY A 125 -1.24 -4.45 9.16
N SER A 126 -2.30 -5.25 9.28
CA SER A 126 -3.42 -4.98 10.17
C SER A 126 -2.99 -5.04 11.63
N VAL A 127 -3.50 -4.13 12.45
CA VAL A 127 -3.27 -4.12 13.90
C VAL A 127 -4.59 -4.44 14.61
N THR A 128 -4.53 -5.36 15.58
CA THR A 128 -5.66 -5.65 16.45
C THR A 128 -5.40 -5.02 17.82
N ASP A 129 -6.26 -4.09 18.22
CA ASP A 129 -6.16 -3.47 19.54
C ASP A 129 -6.61 -4.46 20.64
N LYS A 130 -6.30 -4.15 21.91
CA LYS A 130 -6.71 -4.90 23.11
C LYS A 130 -8.22 -5.13 23.21
N MET A 131 -9.01 -4.28 22.54
CA MET A 131 -10.46 -4.41 22.46
C MET A 131 -10.95 -5.35 21.33
N GLY A 132 -10.04 -5.97 20.58
CA GLY A 132 -10.37 -6.83 19.44
C GLY A 132 -10.78 -6.06 18.18
N LYS A 133 -10.56 -4.74 18.15
CA LYS A 133 -10.83 -3.89 17.00
C LYS A 133 -9.67 -3.99 16.01
N GLU A 134 -9.99 -4.24 14.75
CA GLU A 134 -9.01 -4.31 13.66
C GLU A 134 -8.90 -2.95 12.96
N THR A 135 -7.66 -2.47 12.84
CA THR A 135 -7.29 -1.28 12.08
C THR A 135 -6.45 -1.72 10.89
N TYR A 136 -6.74 -1.18 9.72
CA TYR A 136 -6.11 -1.60 8.47
C TYR A 136 -5.24 -0.49 7.88
N PRO A 137 -4.06 -0.82 7.33
CA PRO A 137 -3.26 0.17 6.64
C PRO A 137 -3.96 0.60 5.35
N SER A 138 -4.02 1.91 5.11
CA SER A 138 -4.41 2.48 3.82
C SER A 138 -3.25 2.30 2.85
N VAL A 139 -3.44 1.44 1.85
CA VAL A 139 -2.44 1.19 0.80
C VAL A 139 -2.86 1.99 -0.43
N ALA A 140 -2.03 2.94 -0.84
CA ALA A 140 -2.24 3.67 -2.09
C ALA A 140 -2.04 2.74 -3.29
N ASP A 141 -2.73 3.04 -4.39
CA ASP A 141 -2.50 2.34 -5.66
C ASP A 141 -1.04 2.53 -6.09
N LEU A 142 -0.40 1.42 -6.48
CA LEU A 142 0.96 1.51 -6.94
C LEU A 142 1.05 2.23 -8.29
N PRO A 143 2.13 2.97 -8.55
CA PRO A 143 2.40 3.53 -9.87
C PRO A 143 2.65 2.40 -10.87
N THR A 144 1.61 1.95 -11.55
CA THR A 144 1.68 0.90 -12.59
C THR A 144 1.94 1.47 -14.00
N GLN A 145 2.03 2.79 -14.14
CA GLN A 145 2.26 3.44 -15.43
C GLN A 145 3.67 3.15 -15.96
N ARG A 146 3.74 2.49 -17.12
CA ARG A 146 5.00 2.18 -17.82
C ARG A 146 5.61 3.44 -18.45
N ALA A 147 6.90 3.68 -18.27
CA ALA A 147 7.64 4.81 -18.87
C ALA A 147 8.01 4.56 -20.34
N GLY A 148 7.39 3.56 -20.99
CA GLY A 148 7.50 3.34 -22.43
C GLY A 148 8.88 2.91 -22.90
N GLY A 149 9.64 2.21 -22.04
CA GLY A 149 10.96 1.65 -22.39
C GLY A 149 12.10 2.66 -22.36
N ARG A 150 11.93 3.80 -21.71
CA ARG A 150 13.03 4.74 -21.40
C ARG A 150 13.45 4.53 -19.95
N GLY A 151 14.57 3.84 -19.74
CA GLY A 151 15.20 3.75 -18.42
C GLY A 151 15.55 5.14 -17.88
N GLY A 152 15.41 5.32 -16.57
CA GLY A 152 15.46 6.63 -15.93
C GLY A 152 16.72 7.45 -16.16
N ASN A 153 17.83 6.78 -16.48
CA ASN A 153 19.12 7.39 -16.75
C ASN A 153 19.18 8.30 -18.00
N HIS A 154 18.14 8.31 -18.84
CA HIS A 154 18.11 9.10 -20.08
C HIS A 154 17.07 10.23 -20.10
N SER A 155 16.32 10.44 -19.01
CA SER A 155 15.36 11.55 -18.90
C SER A 155 15.99 12.73 -18.15
N PRO A 156 15.88 13.98 -18.66
CA PRO A 156 16.38 15.16 -17.96
C PRO A 156 15.58 15.51 -16.69
N ALA A 157 14.41 14.89 -16.49
CA ALA A 157 13.58 15.07 -15.30
C ALA A 157 13.21 13.71 -14.69
N PHE A 158 13.50 13.59 -13.39
CA PHE A 158 13.14 12.44 -12.54
C PHE A 158 11.71 12.66 -12.03
N THR A 159 10.71 12.06 -12.68
CA THR A 159 9.30 12.17 -12.27
C THR A 159 8.66 10.78 -12.27
N GLN A 160 7.53 10.64 -11.56
CA GLN A 160 6.74 9.41 -11.51
C GLN A 160 6.29 8.89 -12.91
N GLN A 161 6.26 9.77 -13.90
CA GLN A 161 5.85 9.43 -15.28
C GLN A 161 7.04 8.98 -16.15
N THR A 162 8.26 9.41 -15.81
CA THR A 162 9.49 9.09 -16.55
C THR A 162 10.30 7.98 -15.88
N HIS A 163 10.02 7.69 -14.61
CA HIS A 163 10.72 6.70 -13.81
C HIS A 163 9.68 5.84 -13.09
N ASN A 164 9.45 4.64 -13.59
CA ASN A 164 8.67 3.65 -12.86
C ASN A 164 9.62 2.63 -12.24
N LEU A 165 9.66 2.60 -10.91
CA LEU A 165 10.47 1.66 -10.12
C LEU A 165 10.20 0.19 -10.54
N PHE A 166 8.98 -0.12 -11.00
CA PHE A 166 8.58 -1.47 -11.40
C PHE A 166 9.07 -1.91 -12.78
N GLU A 167 9.64 -1.01 -13.59
CA GLU A 167 10.26 -1.39 -14.87
C GLU A 167 11.71 -1.86 -14.73
N GLU A 168 12.41 -1.46 -13.66
CA GLU A 168 13.85 -1.73 -13.51
C GLU A 168 14.17 -2.72 -12.38
N VAL A 169 13.16 -3.22 -11.66
CA VAL A 169 13.31 -4.44 -10.85
C VAL A 169 13.41 -5.62 -11.82
N PRO A 170 14.56 -6.34 -11.87
CA PRO A 170 14.69 -7.48 -12.76
C PRO A 170 13.67 -8.55 -12.37
N CYS A 171 12.91 -9.02 -13.36
CA CYS A 171 12.14 -10.27 -13.26
C CYS A 171 13.02 -11.49 -13.47
#